data_AF-A0A357CXA4-F1
#
_entry.id   AF-A0A357CXA4-F1
#
_cell.length_a   1.000
_cell.length_b   1.000
_cell.length_c   1.000
_cell.angle_alpha   90.00
_cell.angle_beta   90.00
_cell.angle_gamma   90.00
#
_symmetry.space_group_name_H-M   'P 1'
#
loop_
_entity.id
_entity.type
_entity.pdbx_description
1 polymer ?
#
loop_
_entity_poly.entity_id
_entity_poly.type
_entity_poly.pdbx_seq_one_letter_code
_entity_poly.pdbx_strand_id
1 'polypeptide(L)'
;MRAEITKYYHEDLKNIHVGCLDPRAYYVPFSSEYSAKTGIREYSDRFYSLCGDWNFGYYDDLQAAENAVNCGDFPSGNRSISVPSNWQMKGYGSPHYTNIRYPIPFDPPFVPVENPVGVYHRV
;
A
#
# COMPACT_ATOMS: atom_id res chain seq x y z
N MET A 1 -6.88 32.37 -12.45
CA MET A 1 -7.01 31.30 -11.44
C MET A 1 -6.31 30.09 -12.03
N ARG A 2 -5.06 29.78 -11.62
CA ARG A 2 -4.36 28.60 -12.14
C ARG A 2 -5.00 27.39 -11.46
N ALA A 3 -5.71 26.57 -12.21
CA ALA A 3 -6.10 25.25 -11.73
C ALA A 3 -4.80 24.52 -11.40
N GLU A 4 -4.61 24.15 -10.14
CA GLU A 4 -3.57 23.21 -9.76
C GLU A 4 -3.90 21.91 -10.49
N ILE A 5 -3.01 21.49 -11.39
CA ILE A 5 -3.15 20.21 -12.07
C ILE A 5 -2.90 19.16 -11.00
N THR A 6 -3.96 18.50 -10.51
CA THR A 6 -3.84 17.34 -9.63
C THR A 6 -2.95 16.31 -10.30
N LYS A 7 -1.78 16.04 -9.71
CA LYS A 7 -0.78 15.14 -10.29
C LYS A 7 -1.06 13.71 -9.83
N TYR A 8 -1.63 12.88 -10.70
CA TYR A 8 -1.83 11.46 -10.45
C TYR A 8 -0.55 10.67 -10.74
N TYR A 9 0.18 10.27 -9.69
CA TYR A 9 1.40 9.48 -9.84
C TYR A 9 1.15 8.07 -10.40
N HIS A 10 -0.04 7.50 -10.18
CA HIS A 10 -0.37 6.15 -10.64
C HIS A 10 -0.59 6.04 -12.15
N GLU A 11 -0.69 7.16 -12.87
CA GLU A 11 -0.77 7.23 -14.34
C GLU A 11 0.51 7.83 -14.97
N ASP A 12 1.60 7.96 -14.20
CA ASP A 12 2.88 8.53 -14.66
C ASP A 12 3.97 7.45 -14.81
N LEU A 13 4.23 7.02 -16.05
CA LEU A 13 5.23 5.99 -16.35
C LEU A 13 6.69 6.45 -16.14
N LYS A 14 6.94 7.75 -15.97
CA LYS A 14 8.31 8.27 -15.80
C LYS A 14 8.71 8.33 -14.33
N ASN A 15 7.76 8.56 -13.43
CA ASN A 15 8.00 8.76 -12.01
C ASN A 15 7.53 7.54 -11.20
N ILE A 16 8.28 6.45 -11.29
CA ILE A 16 7.95 5.18 -10.62
C ILE A 16 8.21 5.19 -9.10
N HIS A 17 9.08 6.08 -8.61
CA HIS A 17 9.47 6.17 -7.21
C HIS A 17 9.64 7.64 -6.81
N VAL A 18 9.06 8.06 -5.69
CA VAL A 18 9.19 9.41 -5.13
C VAL A 18 9.58 9.29 -3.66
N GLY A 19 10.71 9.88 -3.27
CA GLY A 19 11.20 9.84 -1.89
C GLY A 19 11.72 8.48 -1.41
N CYS A 20 11.88 7.50 -2.29
CA CYS A 20 12.47 6.20 -1.97
C CYS A 20 14.00 6.31 -1.83
N LEU A 21 14.59 5.45 -1.00
CA LEU A 21 16.05 5.28 -0.93
C LEU A 21 16.57 4.55 -2.17
N ASP A 22 17.85 4.76 -2.50
CA ASP A 22 18.50 4.06 -3.60
C ASP A 22 18.50 2.53 -3.40
N PRO A 23 18.34 1.74 -4.48
CA PRO A 23 18.43 0.29 -4.42
C PRO A 23 19.77 -0.17 -3.83
N ARG A 24 19.70 -1.08 -2.86
CA ARG A 24 20.89 -1.65 -2.20
C ARG A 24 20.64 -3.08 -1.76
N ALA A 25 21.71 -3.82 -1.47
CA ALA A 25 21.60 -5.15 -0.87
C ALA A 25 20.84 -5.08 0.46
N TYR A 26 19.96 -6.06 0.69
CA TYR A 26 19.19 -6.16 1.92
C TYR A 26 20.11 -6.45 3.10
N TYR A 27 19.95 -5.70 4.19
CA TYR A 27 20.58 -5.99 5.47
C TYR A 27 19.70 -5.47 6.62
N VAL A 28 19.84 -6.11 7.78
CA VAL A 28 19.32 -5.60 9.06
C VAL A 28 20.53 -5.45 9.98
N PRO A 29 20.81 -4.25 10.50
CA PRO A 29 21.94 -4.07 11.41
C PRO A 29 21.66 -4.82 12.71
N PHE A 30 22.68 -5.41 13.32
CA PHE A 30 22.60 -6.04 14.65
C PHE A 30 23.57 -5.32 15.58
N SER A 31 23.20 -5.12 16.85
CA SER A 31 24.14 -4.59 17.84
C SER A 31 25.13 -5.62 18.39
N SER A 32 24.84 -6.93 18.24
CA SER A 32 25.69 -8.02 18.73
C SER A 32 26.07 -9.01 17.63
N GLU A 33 27.36 -9.40 17.61
CA GLU A 33 27.88 -10.43 16.70
C GLU A 33 27.17 -11.78 16.91
N TYR A 34 26.83 -12.11 18.16
CA TYR A 34 26.10 -13.33 18.48
C TYR A 34 24.74 -13.36 17.78
N SER A 35 23.95 -12.28 17.90
CA SER A 35 22.67 -12.16 17.20
C SER A 35 22.85 -12.14 15.67
N ALA A 36 23.89 -11.46 15.17
CA ALA A 36 24.18 -11.39 13.74
C ALA A 36 24.44 -12.76 13.12
N LYS A 37 25.15 -13.65 13.84
CA LYS A 37 25.41 -15.04 13.39
C LYS A 37 24.16 -15.89 13.25
N THR A 38 23.07 -15.57 13.95
CA THR A 38 21.80 -16.29 13.79
C THR A 38 21.17 -16.07 12.41
N GLY A 39 21.43 -14.91 11.80
CA GLY A 39 20.79 -14.51 10.54
C GLY A 39 19.30 -14.20 10.63
N ILE A 40 18.69 -14.32 11.82
CA ILE A 40 17.26 -14.07 12.04
C ILE A 40 17.07 -12.59 12.35
N ARG A 41 16.46 -11.84 11.43
CA ARG A 41 16.27 -10.37 11.56
C ARG A 41 15.48 -9.98 12.80
N GLU A 42 14.55 -10.81 13.25
CA GLU A 42 13.69 -10.58 14.41
C GLU A 42 14.49 -10.55 15.72
N TYR A 43 15.72 -11.07 15.72
CA TYR A 43 16.63 -11.02 16.88
C TYR A 43 17.49 -9.76 16.90
N SER A 44 17.40 -8.90 15.88
CA SER A 44 18.02 -7.59 15.93
C SER A 44 17.21 -6.64 16.81
N ASP A 45 17.91 -5.92 17.68
CA ASP A 45 17.38 -4.78 18.44
C ASP A 45 17.04 -3.56 17.55
N ARG A 46 17.52 -3.55 16.31
CA ARG A 46 17.23 -2.53 15.29
C ARG A 46 16.08 -2.94 14.37
N PHE A 47 15.41 -4.06 14.64
CA PHE A 47 14.28 -4.53 13.86
C PHE A 47 12.98 -4.38 14.65
N TYR A 48 11.94 -3.91 13.97
CA TYR A 48 10.59 -3.85 14.52
C TYR A 48 9.59 -4.26 13.45
N SER A 49 8.77 -5.27 13.75
CA SER A 49 7.74 -5.74 12.83
C SER A 49 6.50 -4.87 12.91
N LEU A 50 6.02 -4.41 11.76
CA LEU A 50 4.74 -3.71 11.62
C LEU A 50 3.61 -4.62 11.14
N CYS A 51 3.84 -5.94 11.07
CA CYS A 51 2.78 -6.92 10.82
C CYS A 51 1.76 -6.93 11.96
N GLY A 52 0.56 -7.45 11.68
CA GLY A 52 -0.54 -7.53 12.64
C GLY A 52 -1.81 -6.90 12.11
N ASP A 53 -2.67 -6.45 13.01
CA ASP A 53 -3.96 -5.87 12.68
C ASP A 53 -3.84 -4.37 12.40
N TRP A 54 -4.44 -3.94 11.29
CA TRP A 54 -4.46 -2.55 10.83
C TRP A 54 -5.90 -2.11 10.59
N ASN A 55 -6.21 -0.84 10.86
CA ASN A 55 -7.47 -0.26 10.44
C ASN A 55 -7.49 -0.15 8.91
N PHE A 56 -8.60 -0.56 8.30
CA PHE A 56 -8.72 -0.67 6.86
C PHE A 56 -10.02 -0.04 6.34
N GLY A 57 -9.88 0.81 5.34
CA GLY A 57 -10.96 1.44 4.59
C GLY A 57 -10.92 0.97 3.14
N TYR A 58 -12.09 0.67 2.58
CA TYR A 58 -12.25 0.28 1.18
C TYR A 58 -13.18 1.26 0.50
N TYR A 59 -12.73 1.82 -0.62
CA TYR A 59 -13.41 2.87 -1.38
C TYR A 59 -13.43 2.50 -2.86
N ASP A 60 -14.45 2.97 -3.59
CA ASP A 60 -14.64 2.61 -5.00
C ASP A 60 -13.73 3.40 -5.96
N ASP A 61 -13.27 4.59 -5.54
CA ASP A 61 -12.37 5.45 -6.31
C ASP A 61 -11.41 6.24 -5.40
N LEU A 62 -10.41 6.87 -6.04
CA LEU A 62 -9.39 7.66 -5.35
C LEU A 62 -9.94 8.91 -4.68
N GLN A 63 -10.92 9.58 -5.30
CA GLN A 63 -11.48 10.83 -4.76
C GLN A 63 -12.22 10.57 -3.45
N ALA A 64 -12.98 9.47 -3.36
CA ALA A 64 -13.66 9.04 -2.15
C ALA A 64 -12.67 8.71 -1.02
N ALA A 65 -11.56 8.02 -1.36
CA ALA A 65 -10.51 7.72 -0.39
C ALA A 65 -9.80 8.99 0.11
N GLU A 66 -9.44 9.91 -0.78
CA GLU A 66 -8.82 11.20 -0.43
C GLU A 66 -9.72 12.03 0.47
N ASN A 67 -11.02 12.10 0.16
CA ASN A 67 -11.99 12.82 0.97
C ASN A 67 -12.07 12.23 2.40
N ALA A 68 -12.10 10.91 2.52
CA ALA A 68 -12.14 10.26 3.84
C ALA A 68 -10.88 10.55 4.66
N VAL A 69 -9.69 10.46 4.04
CA VAL A 69 -8.41 10.76 4.71
C VAL A 69 -8.33 12.23 5.13
N ASN A 70 -8.71 13.17 4.25
CA ASN A 70 -8.65 14.60 4.52
C ASN A 70 -9.62 15.07 5.61
N CYS A 71 -10.79 14.43 5.71
CA CYS A 71 -11.77 14.72 6.76
C CYS A 71 -11.37 14.14 8.13
N GLY A 72 -10.25 13.41 8.22
CA GLY A 72 -9.87 12.68 9.43
C GLY A 72 -10.83 11.54 9.75
N ASP A 73 -11.69 11.15 8.80
CA ASP A 73 -12.61 10.02 8.89
C ASP A 73 -11.86 8.74 8.55
N PHE A 74 -10.79 8.49 9.34
CA PHE A 74 -10.09 7.23 9.28
C PHE A 74 -11.06 6.13 9.70
N PRO A 75 -11.03 4.95 9.04
CA PRO A 75 -11.84 3.80 9.43
C PRO A 75 -11.56 3.49 10.91
N SER A 76 -12.48 3.87 11.78
CA SER A 76 -12.32 3.80 13.23
C SER A 76 -13.10 2.59 13.77
N GLY A 77 -12.46 1.87 14.69
CA GLY A 77 -13.11 0.99 15.66
C GLY A 77 -13.50 -0.42 15.18
N ASN A 78 -14.00 -0.62 13.96
CA ASN A 78 -14.64 -1.91 13.60
C ASN A 78 -14.21 -2.55 12.27
N ARG A 79 -13.32 -1.93 11.48
CA ARG A 79 -12.83 -2.50 10.21
C ARG A 79 -11.32 -2.71 10.30
N SER A 80 -10.93 -3.86 10.84
CA SER A 80 -9.54 -4.30 10.90
C SER A 80 -9.21 -5.31 9.80
N ILE A 81 -7.99 -5.27 9.29
CA ILE A 81 -7.44 -6.26 8.36
C ILE A 81 -6.07 -6.74 8.84
N SER A 82 -5.81 -8.04 8.70
CA SER A 82 -4.51 -8.62 9.03
C SER A 82 -3.50 -8.29 7.94
N VAL A 83 -2.33 -7.73 8.28
CA VAL A 83 -1.26 -7.40 7.35
C VAL A 83 -0.04 -8.31 7.59
N PRO A 84 0.52 -8.95 6.55
CA PRO A 84 0.17 -8.84 5.13
C PRO A 84 -1.06 -9.69 4.74
N SER A 85 -1.92 -9.16 3.87
CA SER A 85 -2.95 -9.94 3.18
C SER A 85 -3.44 -9.23 1.91
N ASN A 86 -4.03 -9.99 0.98
CA ASN A 86 -4.81 -9.42 -0.12
C ASN A 86 -6.24 -9.17 0.36
N TRP A 87 -6.76 -7.95 0.17
CA TRP A 87 -8.07 -7.56 0.71
C TRP A 87 -9.24 -8.37 0.12
N GLN A 88 -9.10 -8.91 -1.10
CA GLN A 88 -10.08 -9.81 -1.71
C GLN A 88 -10.31 -11.07 -0.87
N MET A 89 -9.25 -11.58 -0.23
CA MET A 89 -9.34 -12.73 0.68
C MET A 89 -10.01 -12.39 2.01
N LYS A 90 -10.28 -11.11 2.25
CA LYS A 90 -10.91 -10.57 3.46
C LYS A 90 -12.31 -10.01 3.17
N GLY A 91 -12.86 -10.29 1.98
CA GLY A 91 -14.23 -9.94 1.59
C GLY A 91 -14.38 -8.60 0.87
N TYR A 92 -13.29 -7.94 0.47
CA TYR A 92 -13.33 -6.65 -0.22
C TYR A 92 -13.09 -6.82 -1.72
N GLY A 93 -14.01 -6.32 -2.56
CA GLY A 93 -13.92 -6.48 -4.01
C GLY A 93 -13.91 -7.94 -4.46
N SER A 94 -13.44 -8.17 -5.69
CA SER A 94 -13.42 -9.50 -6.31
C SER A 94 -12.03 -9.82 -6.86
N PRO A 95 -11.51 -11.05 -6.63
CA PRO A 95 -10.28 -11.47 -7.30
C PRO A 95 -10.56 -11.69 -8.79
N HIS A 96 -9.67 -11.19 -9.64
CA HIS A 96 -9.76 -11.40 -11.09
C HIS A 96 -8.79 -12.51 -11.52
N TYR A 97 -9.28 -13.46 -12.28
CA TYR A 97 -8.47 -14.49 -12.94
C TYR A 97 -8.64 -14.36 -14.46
N THR A 98 -7.60 -13.90 -15.13
CA THR A 98 -7.56 -13.73 -16.58
C THR A 98 -6.20 -14.22 -17.10
N ASN A 99 -6.18 -14.72 -18.33
CA ASN A 99 -4.97 -15.27 -18.94
C ASN A 99 -4.25 -14.23 -19.81
N ILE A 100 -4.85 -13.83 -20.94
CA ILE A 100 -4.22 -12.95 -21.94
C ILE A 100 -4.71 -11.51 -21.83
N ARG A 101 -5.99 -11.29 -21.52
CA ARG A 101 -6.59 -9.95 -21.51
C ARG A 101 -6.33 -9.27 -20.18
N TYR A 102 -6.02 -7.97 -20.22
CA TYR A 102 -6.00 -7.16 -19.01
C TYR A 102 -7.37 -7.16 -18.33
N PRO A 103 -7.42 -7.12 -16.99
CA PRO A 103 -8.68 -6.98 -16.25
C PRO A 103 -9.23 -5.54 -16.30
N ILE A 104 -8.53 -4.63 -16.98
CA ILE A 104 -8.88 -3.22 -17.19
C ILE A 104 -8.83 -2.89 -18.70
N PRO A 105 -9.47 -1.80 -19.16
CA PRO A 105 -9.31 -1.30 -20.52
C PRO A 105 -7.83 -1.04 -20.86
N PHE A 106 -7.45 -1.34 -22.09
CA PHE A 106 -6.08 -1.13 -22.56
C PHE A 106 -5.93 0.29 -23.14
N ASP A 107 -5.60 1.25 -22.27
CA ASP A 107 -5.32 2.64 -22.65
C ASP A 107 -4.13 3.24 -21.86
N PRO A 108 -2.90 2.77 -22.05
CA PRO A 108 -1.75 3.23 -21.26
C PRO A 108 -1.46 4.73 -21.47
N PRO A 109 -1.17 5.50 -20.40
CA PRO A 109 -0.91 5.07 -19.02
C PRO A 109 -2.14 5.09 -18.10
N PHE A 110 -3.33 5.31 -18.65
CA PHE A 110 -4.56 5.58 -17.92
C PHE A 110 -5.19 4.31 -17.35
N VAL A 111 -5.89 4.48 -16.23
CA VAL A 111 -6.68 3.43 -15.57
C VAL A 111 -8.14 3.88 -15.43
N PRO A 112 -9.08 2.94 -15.17
CA PRO A 112 -10.46 3.34 -14.87
C PRO A 112 -10.55 4.32 -13.70
N VAL A 113 -11.52 5.23 -13.76
CA VAL A 113 -11.84 6.13 -12.64
C VAL A 113 -12.35 5.34 -11.43
N GLU A 114 -13.21 4.35 -11.67
CA GLU A 114 -13.64 3.35 -10.69
C GLU A 114 -12.50 2.35 -10.44
N ASN A 115 -11.50 2.79 -9.67
CA ASN A 115 -10.35 2.00 -9.27
C ASN A 115 -10.36 1.84 -7.75
N PRO A 116 -10.72 0.65 -7.22
CA PRO A 116 -10.87 0.45 -5.79
C PRO A 116 -9.61 0.77 -4.99
N VAL A 117 -9.77 1.53 -3.91
CA VAL A 117 -8.68 2.00 -3.05
C VAL A 117 -8.80 1.40 -1.65
N GLY A 118 -7.71 0.77 -1.21
CA GLY A 118 -7.53 0.31 0.17
C GLY A 118 -6.69 1.29 0.98
N VAL A 119 -7.27 1.89 2.02
CA VAL A 119 -6.57 2.77 2.97
C VAL A 119 -6.20 1.98 4.21
N TYR A 120 -4.90 1.83 4.47
CA TYR A 120 -4.36 1.13 5.64
C TYR A 120 -3.82 2.15 6.65
N HIS A 121 -4.24 2.03 7.91
CA HIS A 121 -3.83 2.92 8.98
C HIS A 121 -3.58 2.14 10.28
N ARG A 122 -2.49 2.46 10.98
CA ARG A 122 -2.16 1.89 12.29
C ARG A 122 -1.62 3.00 13.18
N VAL A 123 -2.25 3.15 14.35
CA VAL A 123 -1.85 4.07 15.42
C VAL A 123 -0.90 3.35 16.37
#